data_AF-A0A5N7CB75-F1
#
_entry.id   AF-A0A5N7CB75-F1
#
_cell.length_a   1.000
_cell.length_b   1.000
_cell.length_c   1.000
_cell.angle_alpha   90.00
_cell.angle_beta   90.00
_cell.angle_gamma   90.00
#
_symmetry.space_group_name_H-M   'P 1'
#
loop_
_entity.id
_entity.type
_entity.pdbx_description
1 polymer ?
#
loop_
_entity_poly.entity_id
_entity_poly.type
_entity_poly.pdbx_seq_one_letter_code
_entity_poly.pdbx_strand_id
1 'polypeptide(L)'
;MRPVNLARAAMVTWALQFGSAVAAERTNWKVEVFLDDLCEQSTGVWIDNHKSGCERLDSLPDIRSIKATGDDLNARCGWNVFACENTECQKGWELQKDICLRVGVGDLKDAIKSYIVVETPCV
;
A
#
# COMPACT_ATOMS: atom_id res chain seq x y z
N MET A 1 -11.93 -11.00 -70.74
CA MET A 1 -11.27 -11.62 -69.57
C MET A 1 -10.82 -10.52 -68.64
N ARG A 2 -10.98 -10.71 -67.32
CA ARG A 2 -11.14 -9.69 -66.27
C ARG A 2 -9.89 -8.83 -66.01
N PRO A 3 -10.02 -7.53 -65.64
CA PRO A 3 -8.90 -6.74 -65.12
C PRO A 3 -8.49 -7.23 -63.72
N VAL A 4 -7.18 -7.32 -63.50
CA VAL A 4 -6.56 -7.68 -62.23
C VAL A 4 -6.73 -6.51 -61.26
N ASN A 5 -7.47 -6.73 -60.17
CA ASN A 5 -7.60 -5.80 -59.07
C ASN A 5 -6.25 -5.65 -58.35
N LEU A 6 -5.57 -4.51 -58.52
CA LEU A 6 -4.53 -4.09 -57.59
C LEU A 6 -5.20 -3.65 -56.28
N ALA A 7 -5.23 -4.57 -55.32
CA ALA A 7 -5.66 -4.27 -53.97
C ALA A 7 -4.71 -3.23 -53.34
N ARG A 8 -5.27 -2.08 -52.97
CA ARG A 8 -4.64 -1.08 -52.09
C ARG A 8 -4.29 -1.76 -50.76
N ALA A 9 -3.01 -2.04 -50.53
CA ALA A 9 -2.52 -2.35 -49.20
C ALA A 9 -2.47 -1.05 -48.38
N ALA A 10 -3.49 -0.81 -47.57
CA ALA A 10 -3.45 0.22 -46.54
C ALA A 10 -2.45 -0.20 -45.46
N MET A 11 -1.30 0.45 -45.39
CA MET A 11 -0.37 0.30 -44.29
C MET A 11 -0.99 0.95 -43.05
N VAL A 12 -1.52 0.12 -42.16
CA VAL A 12 -1.91 0.53 -40.80
C VAL A 12 -0.62 0.61 -39.99
N THR A 13 -0.05 1.80 -39.91
CA THR A 13 1.04 2.09 -38.99
C THR A 13 0.48 2.08 -37.58
N TRP A 14 0.63 0.96 -36.87
CA TRP A 14 0.48 0.95 -35.41
C TRP A 14 1.64 1.75 -34.85
N ALA A 15 1.43 3.05 -34.66
CA ALA A 15 2.26 3.82 -33.76
C ALA A 15 2.03 3.21 -32.37
N LEU A 16 2.93 2.31 -31.97
CA LEU A 16 3.09 1.90 -30.58
C LEU A 16 3.39 3.19 -29.83
N GLN A 17 2.34 3.69 -29.21
CA GLN A 17 2.34 4.77 -28.25
C GLN A 17 3.27 4.28 -27.15
N PHE A 18 4.54 4.70 -27.21
CA PHE A 18 5.45 4.64 -26.08
C PHE A 18 4.92 5.62 -25.04
N GLY A 19 3.79 5.26 -24.42
CA GLY A 19 3.43 5.78 -23.12
C GLY A 19 4.62 5.51 -22.22
N SER A 20 5.09 6.57 -21.59
CA SER A 20 6.19 6.58 -20.64
C SER A 20 5.95 5.52 -19.57
N ALA A 21 6.44 4.30 -19.79
CA ALA A 21 6.45 3.23 -18.79
C ALA A 21 7.57 3.51 -17.79
N VAL A 22 7.48 4.65 -17.11
CA VAL A 22 8.31 5.03 -15.96
C VAL A 22 7.45 5.57 -14.82
N ALA A 23 6.22 5.06 -14.71
CA ALA A 23 5.62 4.85 -13.41
C ALA A 23 5.74 3.35 -13.16
N ALA A 24 6.96 2.87 -12.90
CA ALA A 24 7.08 1.65 -12.13
C ALA A 24 6.38 1.98 -10.81
N GLU A 25 5.18 1.44 -10.68
CA GLU A 25 4.29 1.63 -9.56
C GLU A 25 5.11 1.36 -8.29
N ARG A 26 5.35 2.39 -7.47
CA ARG A 26 5.96 2.23 -6.15
C ARG A 26 4.93 1.64 -5.21
N THR A 27 4.39 0.51 -5.59
CA THR A 27 3.28 -0.22 -4.95
C THR A 27 3.86 -1.53 -4.46
N ASN A 28 4.90 -1.44 -3.65
CA ASN A 28 5.47 -2.59 -2.97
C ASN A 28 5.49 -2.27 -1.48
N TRP A 29 4.32 -1.96 -0.92
CA TRP A 29 4.14 -1.91 0.52
C TRP A 29 2.88 -2.66 0.91
N LYS A 30 2.92 -3.25 2.10
CA LYS A 30 1.85 -4.07 2.64
C LYS A 30 1.68 -3.77 4.11
N VAL A 31 0.44 -3.65 4.56
CA VAL A 31 0.09 -3.56 5.97
C VAL A 31 -0.59 -4.85 6.42
N GLU A 32 -0.12 -5.38 7.53
CA GLU A 32 -0.60 -6.60 8.17
C GLU A 32 -1.04 -6.24 9.58
N VAL A 33 -2.29 -6.48 9.93
CA VAL A 33 -2.83 -6.27 11.29
C VAL A 33 -3.01 -7.61 11.97
N PHE A 34 -2.89 -7.71 13.29
CA PHE A 34 -2.86 -8.99 14.01
C PHE A 34 -3.67 -8.92 15.31
N LEU A 35 -4.26 -10.06 15.69
CA LEU A 35 -4.96 -10.21 16.97
C LEU A 35 -4.04 -10.66 18.11
N ASP A 36 -2.79 -11.01 17.80
CA ASP A 36 -1.74 -11.32 18.77
C ASP A 36 -0.76 -10.14 18.95
N ASP A 37 0.11 -10.25 19.95
CA ASP A 37 1.05 -9.18 20.32
C ASP A 37 2.38 -9.21 19.56
N LEU A 38 2.64 -10.25 18.74
CA LEU A 38 3.97 -10.52 18.17
C LEU A 38 3.99 -10.57 16.64
N CYS A 39 2.88 -10.27 15.98
CA CYS A 39 2.72 -10.39 14.54
C CYS A 39 3.02 -11.81 14.03
N GLU A 40 2.74 -12.83 14.85
CA GLU A 40 3.11 -14.23 14.58
C GLU A 40 1.97 -15.05 13.96
N GLN A 41 0.71 -14.75 14.30
CA GLN A 41 -0.42 -15.51 13.78
C GLN A 41 -0.97 -14.86 12.52
N SER A 42 -1.15 -15.63 11.44
CA SER A 42 -1.83 -15.19 10.22
C SER A 42 -3.34 -14.94 10.38
N THR A 43 -3.80 -14.56 11.58
CA THR A 43 -5.13 -13.99 11.84
C THR A 43 -5.33 -12.64 11.18
N GLY A 44 -4.28 -12.12 10.55
CA GLY A 44 -4.27 -10.80 9.98
C GLY A 44 -5.07 -10.62 8.71
N VAL A 45 -5.71 -9.46 8.64
CA VAL A 45 -6.20 -8.88 7.39
C VAL A 45 -5.02 -8.17 6.74
N TRP A 46 -4.89 -8.36 5.44
CA TRP A 46 -3.78 -7.85 4.65
C TRP A 46 -4.35 -6.80 3.72
N ILE A 47 -3.77 -5.60 3.75
CA ILE A 47 -4.13 -4.55 2.82
C ILE A 47 -2.87 -4.17 2.06
N ASP A 48 -2.96 -4.37 0.76
CA ASP A 48 -1.87 -4.24 -0.20
C ASP A 48 -2.20 -3.10 -1.16
N ASN A 49 -1.18 -2.35 -1.57
CA ASN A 49 -1.25 -1.45 -2.72
C ASN A 49 -2.38 -0.43 -2.69
N HIS A 50 -2.73 0.03 -1.49
CA HIS A 50 -3.72 1.08 -1.32
C HIS A 50 -3.12 2.44 -1.73
N LYS A 51 -3.98 3.42 -1.99
CA LYS A 51 -3.54 4.81 -2.11
C LYS A 51 -3.24 5.38 -0.73
N SER A 52 -2.53 6.51 -0.68
CA SER A 52 -2.42 7.30 0.56
C SER A 52 -3.81 7.60 1.12
N GLY A 53 -3.92 7.62 2.45
CA GLY A 53 -5.19 7.82 3.13
C GLY A 53 -5.32 7.06 4.43
N CYS A 54 -6.44 7.31 5.11
CA CYS A 54 -6.81 6.67 6.38
C CYS A 54 -7.64 5.42 6.12
N GLU A 55 -7.23 4.29 6.68
CA GLU A 55 -7.94 3.03 6.64
C GLU A 55 -8.46 2.67 8.04
N ARG A 56 -9.76 2.41 8.13
CA ARG A 56 -10.45 2.05 9.38
C ARG A 56 -10.52 0.54 9.54
N LEU A 57 -10.25 0.06 10.75
CA LEU A 57 -10.28 -1.37 11.09
C LEU A 57 -11.54 -1.76 11.87
N ASP A 58 -12.57 -0.91 11.86
CA ASP A 58 -13.80 -1.04 12.68
C ASP A 58 -14.58 -2.34 12.43
N SER A 59 -14.37 -2.99 11.28
CA SER A 59 -14.98 -4.27 10.91
C SER A 59 -14.25 -5.48 11.49
N LEU A 60 -13.09 -5.27 12.12
CA LEU A 60 -12.23 -6.31 12.67
C LEU A 60 -12.33 -6.34 14.21
N PRO A 61 -12.01 -7.49 14.85
CA PRO A 61 -11.81 -7.54 16.29
C PRO A 61 -10.66 -6.63 16.73
N ASP A 62 -10.51 -6.43 18.04
CA ASP A 62 -9.47 -5.59 18.61
C ASP A 62 -8.06 -6.03 18.16
N ILE A 63 -7.46 -5.19 17.31
CA ILE A 63 -6.12 -5.39 16.76
C ILE A 63 -5.09 -5.08 17.85
N ARG A 64 -4.18 -6.04 18.06
CA ARG A 64 -3.16 -6.04 19.12
C ARG A 64 -1.77 -5.72 18.59
N SER A 65 -1.50 -6.03 17.33
CA SER A 65 -0.26 -5.62 16.68
C SER A 65 -0.43 -5.36 15.19
N ILE A 66 0.52 -4.67 14.60
CA ILE A 66 0.52 -4.27 13.20
C ILE A 66 1.96 -4.23 12.68
N LYS A 67 2.15 -4.60 11.42
CA LYS A 67 3.44 -4.57 10.73
C LYS A 67 3.26 -4.00 9.34
N ALA A 68 4.21 -3.18 8.92
CA ALA A 68 4.31 -2.74 7.53
C ALA A 68 5.58 -3.29 6.89
N THR A 69 5.45 -3.82 5.69
CA THR A 69 6.56 -4.35 4.89
C THR A 69 6.59 -3.67 3.55
N GLY A 70 7.76 -3.60 2.91
CA GLY A 70 7.89 -2.97 1.60
C GLY A 70 9.23 -2.30 1.36
N ASP A 71 9.67 -2.25 0.11
CA ASP A 71 11.00 -1.71 -0.22
C ASP A 71 11.07 -0.20 -0.15
N ASP A 72 9.95 0.48 -0.42
CA ASP A 72 9.84 1.94 -0.37
C ASP A 72 9.29 2.45 0.97
N LEU A 73 9.16 1.59 2.00
CA LEU A 73 8.68 1.99 3.32
C LEU A 73 9.76 2.74 4.11
N ASN A 74 9.40 3.85 4.75
CA ASN A 74 10.33 4.76 5.46
C ASN A 74 11.51 5.27 4.61
N ALA A 75 11.44 5.15 3.28
CA ALA A 75 12.46 5.67 2.37
C ALA A 75 12.41 7.20 2.29
N ARG A 76 13.50 7.83 1.84
CA ARG A 76 13.57 9.30 1.63
C ARG A 76 12.43 9.83 0.77
N CYS A 77 12.04 9.07 -0.24
CA CYS A 77 10.82 9.28 -0.98
C CYS A 77 10.19 7.92 -1.30
N GLY A 78 8.95 7.73 -0.85
CA GLY A 78 8.32 6.42 -0.69
C GLY A 78 7.09 6.56 0.20
N TRP A 79 6.91 5.63 1.14
CA TRP A 79 5.69 5.51 1.92
C TRP A 79 5.98 5.43 3.42
N ASN A 80 5.18 6.15 4.19
CA ASN A 80 5.16 6.03 5.64
C ASN A 80 3.78 5.55 6.07
N VAL A 81 3.76 4.61 7.01
CA VAL A 81 2.52 4.09 7.60
C VAL A 81 2.52 4.43 9.06
N PHE A 82 1.37 4.89 9.57
CA PHE A 82 1.20 5.19 10.98
C PHE A 82 -0.01 4.43 11.51
N ALA A 83 0.15 3.74 12.63
CA ALA A 83 -0.94 3.08 13.34
C ALA A 83 -1.60 4.04 14.32
N CYS A 84 -2.92 3.96 14.51
CA CYS A 84 -3.67 4.86 15.38
C CYS A 84 -4.62 4.10 16.31
N GLU A 85 -4.79 4.61 17.54
CA GLU A 85 -5.74 4.08 18.54
C GLU A 85 -7.19 4.55 18.31
N ASN A 86 -7.40 5.53 17.43
CA ASN A 86 -8.72 6.04 17.06
C ASN A 86 -9.02 5.70 15.61
N THR A 87 -10.29 5.80 15.23
CA THR A 87 -10.77 5.50 13.87
C THR A 87 -10.55 6.67 12.90
N GLU A 88 -10.09 7.82 13.37
CA GLU A 88 -9.96 9.05 12.59
C GLU A 88 -8.53 9.29 12.08
N CYS A 89 -7.65 8.31 12.26
CA CYS A 89 -6.22 8.40 11.93
C CYS A 89 -5.51 9.61 12.55
N GLN A 90 -5.90 9.99 13.77
CA GLN A 90 -5.24 11.04 14.54
C GLN A 90 -4.16 10.44 15.42
N LYS A 91 -3.06 11.18 15.65
CA LYS A 91 -1.96 10.78 16.56
C LYS A 91 -1.44 9.37 16.26
N GLY A 92 -0.81 9.21 15.10
CA GLY A 92 -0.28 7.92 14.68
C GLY A 92 1.15 7.65 15.17
N TRP A 93 1.46 6.38 15.40
CA TRP A 93 2.82 5.87 15.62
C TRP A 93 3.36 5.34 14.31
N GLU A 94 4.51 5.88 13.89
CA GLU A 94 5.15 5.45 12.65
C GLU A 94 5.57 3.98 12.74
N LEU A 95 5.14 3.20 11.75
CA LEU A 95 5.59 1.83 11.57
C LEU A 95 6.95 1.85 10.89
N GLN A 96 7.91 1.21 11.54
CA GLN A 96 9.22 0.94 10.96
C GLN A 96 9.12 -0.31 10.08
N LYS A 97 9.79 -0.28 8.93
CA LYS A 97 9.85 -1.39 7.97
C LYS A 97 10.19 -2.71 8.67
N ASP A 98 9.34 -3.72 8.46
CA ASP A 98 9.48 -5.09 8.97
C ASP A 98 9.48 -5.21 10.51
N ILE A 99 9.14 -4.14 11.24
CA ILE A 99 9.05 -4.15 12.70
C ILE A 99 7.59 -4.30 13.13
N CYS A 100 7.33 -5.24 14.02
CA CYS A 100 6.02 -5.42 14.65
C CYS A 100 5.81 -4.34 15.72
N LEU A 101 4.83 -3.46 15.51
CA LEU A 101 4.34 -2.56 16.54
C LEU A 101 3.20 -3.25 17.30
N ARG A 102 3.27 -3.27 18.63
CA ARG A 102 2.29 -3.93 19.50
C ARG A 102 1.77 -3.00 20.56
N VAL A 103 0.51 -3.20 20.92
CA VAL A 103 -0.15 -2.46 22.01
C VAL A 103 0.42 -2.87 23.37
N GLY A 104 0.34 -1.98 24.35
CA GLY A 104 0.83 -2.22 25.70
C GLY A 104 2.34 -2.03 25.87
N VAL A 105 3.04 -1.48 24.86
CA VAL A 105 4.45 -1.09 24.94
C VAL A 105 4.60 0.39 24.60
N GLY A 106 5.23 1.14 25.51
CA GLY A 106 5.38 2.58 25.35
C GLY A 106 4.05 3.32 25.54
N ASP A 107 3.79 4.30 24.67
CA ASP A 107 2.61 5.17 24.75
C ASP A 107 1.37 4.59 24.05
N LEU A 108 1.53 3.54 23.23
CA LEU A 108 0.42 2.83 22.60
C LEU A 108 -0.17 1.83 23.58
N LYS A 109 -1.31 2.16 24.18
CA LYS A 109 -1.94 1.37 25.27
C LYS A 109 -3.22 0.67 24.82
N ASP A 110 -3.94 1.28 23.90
CA ASP A 110 -5.24 0.79 23.45
C ASP A 110 -5.12 0.00 22.14
N ALA A 111 -6.18 -0.72 21.79
CA ALA A 111 -6.25 -1.48 20.55
C ALA A 111 -6.07 -0.56 19.32
N ILE A 112 -5.44 -1.08 18.29
CA ILE A 112 -5.25 -0.34 17.03
C ILE A 112 -6.59 -0.31 16.29
N LYS A 113 -7.05 0.88 15.93
CA LYS A 113 -8.37 1.08 15.31
C LYS A 113 -8.29 1.56 13.87
N SER A 114 -7.18 2.17 13.47
CA SER A 114 -6.96 2.58 12.09
C SER A 114 -5.47 2.64 11.79
N TYR A 115 -5.14 2.79 10.51
CA TYR A 115 -3.80 3.20 10.09
C TYR A 115 -3.90 4.22 8.95
N ILE A 116 -2.90 5.07 8.81
CA ILE A 116 -2.80 6.04 7.72
C ILE A 116 -1.53 5.81 6.93
N VAL A 117 -1.68 5.88 5.61
CA VAL A 117 -0.59 5.79 4.65
C VAL A 117 -0.33 7.17 4.07
N VAL A 118 0.91 7.62 4.14
CA VAL A 118 1.36 8.91 3.61
C VAL A 118 2.43 8.68 2.56
N GLU A 119 2.23 9.26 1.39
CA GLU A 119 3.23 9.27 0.32
C GLU A 119 4.19 10.44 0.52
N THR A 120 5.49 10.17 0.44
CA THR A 120 6.53 11.20 0.39
C THR A 120 7.09 11.23 -1.04
N PRO A 121 6.68 12.20 -1.88
CA PRO A 121 7.12 12.25 -3.27
C PRO A 121 8.62 12.56 -3.38
N CYS A 122 9.31 12.01 -4.39
CA CYS A 122 10.65 12.49 -4.75
C CYS A 122 10.48 13.79 -5.55
N VAL A 123 10.96 14.90 -5.00
CA VAL A 123 11.11 16.18 -5.72
C VAL A 123 12.52 16.34 -6.26
#